data_AF-A0A3M2V6A5-F1
#
_entry.id   AF-A0A3M2V6A5-F1
#
_cell.length_a   1.000
_cell.length_b   1.000
_cell.length_c   1.000
_cell.angle_alpha   90.00
_cell.angle_beta   90.00
_cell.angle_gamma   90.00
#
_symmetry.space_group_name_H-M   'P 1'
#
loop_
_entity.id
_entity.type
_entity.pdbx_description
1 polymer ?
#
loop_
_entity_poly.entity_id
_entity_poly.type
_entity_poly.pdbx_seq_one_letter_code
_entity_poly.pdbx_strand_id
1 'polypeptide(L)'
;ERESALFHLYGALLGLCHEIAGFYRLPQAGTRRAEELLTREVLDAIAIPEMAELVELAHNRQTWLAQLLGAYNALYEPPRAPKKLKGDVTQPMILAVNLDAETESDLTREELESWRQHLKGLA
;
A
#
# COMPACT_ATOMS: atom_id res chain seq x y z
N GLU A 1 8.37 -5.71 -13.54
CA GLU A 1 8.94 -4.54 -12.81
C GLU A 1 8.04 -3.93 -11.73
N ARG A 2 6.86 -3.35 -12.03
CA ARG A 2 6.02 -2.62 -11.03
C ARG A 2 5.72 -3.41 -9.74
N GLU A 3 5.21 -4.64 -9.89
CA GLU A 3 4.84 -5.48 -8.74
C GLU A 3 6.06 -5.81 -7.90
N SER A 4 7.18 -6.14 -8.54
CA SER A 4 8.47 -6.35 -7.86
C SER A 4 8.89 -5.12 -7.05
N ALA A 5 8.77 -3.92 -7.63
CA ALA A 5 9.05 -2.67 -6.92
C ALA A 5 8.13 -2.48 -5.70
N LEU A 6 6.84 -2.77 -5.82
CA LEU A 6 5.90 -2.73 -4.68
C LEU A 6 6.29 -3.74 -3.60
N PHE A 7 6.65 -4.97 -3.96
CA PHE A 7 7.13 -5.98 -3.01
C PHE A 7 8.38 -5.51 -2.26
N HIS A 8 9.33 -4.90 -2.96
CA HIS A 8 10.56 -4.38 -2.36
C HIS A 8 10.31 -3.15 -1.46
N LEU A 9 9.42 -2.23 -1.86
CA LEU A 9 9.05 -1.08 -1.03
C LEU A 9 8.33 -1.52 0.25
N TYR A 10 7.38 -2.44 0.14
CA TYR A 10 6.72 -3.02 1.31
C TYR A 10 7.71 -3.76 2.22
N GLY A 11 8.63 -4.53 1.64
CA GLY A 11 9.69 -5.21 2.40
C GLY A 11 10.60 -4.24 3.15
N ALA A 12 10.98 -3.12 2.53
CA ALA A 12 11.77 -2.08 3.18
C ALA A 12 11.00 -1.38 4.31
N LEU A 13 9.70 -1.11 4.13
CA LEU A 13 8.83 -0.58 5.18
C LEU A 13 8.74 -1.56 6.37
N LEU A 14 8.54 -2.85 6.10
CA LEU A 14 8.50 -3.87 7.14
C LEU A 14 9.83 -3.94 7.90
N GLY A 15 10.96 -3.87 7.20
CA GLY A 15 12.29 -3.80 7.80
C GLY A 15 12.44 -2.60 8.73
N LEU A 16 12.05 -1.40 8.29
CA LEU A 16 12.05 -0.20 9.14
C LEU A 16 11.18 -0.38 10.39
N CYS A 17 9.97 -0.94 10.23
CA CYS A 17 9.08 -1.22 11.37
C CYS A 17 9.74 -2.21 12.36
N HIS A 18 10.45 -3.22 11.87
CA HIS A 18 11.19 -4.17 12.70
C HIS A 18 12.39 -3.54 13.40
N GLU A 19 13.11 -2.63 12.75
CA GLU A 19 14.22 -1.91 13.36
C GLU A 19 13.73 -1.06 14.54
N ILE A 20 12.67 -0.26 14.34
CA ILE A 20 12.05 0.54 15.41
C ILE A 20 11.52 -0.38 16.51
N ALA A 21 10.74 -1.40 16.17
CA ALA A 21 10.17 -2.32 17.13
C ALA A 21 11.24 -3.08 17.93
N GLY A 22 12.34 -3.47 17.29
CA GLY A 22 13.49 -4.11 17.93
C GLY A 22 14.24 -3.18 18.86
N PHE A 23 14.48 -1.93 18.44
CA PHE A 23 15.13 -0.90 19.25
C PHE A 23 14.38 -0.65 20.56
N TYR A 24 13.05 -0.52 20.48
CA TYR A 24 12.19 -0.30 21.65
C TYR A 24 11.70 -1.59 22.33
N ARG A 25 12.13 -2.77 21.85
CA ARG A 25 11.77 -4.10 22.37
C ARG A 25 10.25 -4.33 22.46
N LEU A 26 9.54 -3.90 21.42
CA LEU A 26 8.10 -4.14 21.31
C LEU A 26 7.80 -5.65 21.26
N PRO A 27 6.75 -6.12 21.94
CA PRO A 27 6.31 -7.52 21.84
C PRO A 27 6.01 -7.97 20.39
N GLN A 28 5.60 -7.04 19.53
CA GLN A 28 5.21 -7.26 18.15
C GLN A 28 6.39 -7.25 17.16
N ALA A 29 7.64 -7.12 17.63
CA ALA A 29 8.83 -7.02 16.76
C ALA A 29 9.01 -8.21 15.79
N GLY A 30 8.35 -9.35 16.03
CA GLY A 30 8.35 -10.53 15.17
C GLY A 30 7.17 -10.65 14.20
N THR A 31 6.33 -9.63 14.04
CA THR A 31 5.19 -9.70 13.10
C THR A 31 5.66 -9.87 11.66
N ARG A 32 4.82 -10.52 10.83
CA ARG A 32 5.05 -10.67 9.39
C ARG A 32 4.46 -9.54 8.55
N ARG A 33 3.64 -8.69 9.16
CA ARG A 33 2.89 -7.64 8.47
C ARG A 33 3.18 -6.28 9.09
N ALA A 34 3.51 -5.29 8.26
CA ALA A 34 3.76 -3.95 8.76
C ALA A 34 2.50 -3.38 9.42
N GLU A 35 1.32 -3.71 8.88
CA GLU A 35 0.03 -3.22 9.39
C GLU A 35 -0.30 -3.72 10.81
N GLU A 36 0.35 -4.79 11.30
CA GLU A 36 0.19 -5.25 12.68
C GLU A 36 0.95 -4.37 13.69
N LEU A 37 2.00 -3.68 13.24
CA LEU A 37 2.74 -2.67 14.03
C LEU A 37 2.14 -1.28 13.88
N LEU A 38 1.60 -0.95 12.71
CA LEU A 38 1.03 0.36 12.37
C LEU A 38 -0.43 0.49 12.83
N THR A 39 -0.69 0.20 14.11
CA THR A 39 -2.03 0.28 14.72
C THR A 39 -2.07 1.32 15.82
N ARG A 40 -3.27 1.82 16.12
CA ARG A 40 -3.46 2.80 17.19
C ARG A 40 -3.18 2.19 18.57
N GLU A 41 -3.46 0.90 18.73
CA GLU A 41 -3.19 0.13 19.94
C GLU A 41 -1.69 0.06 20.26
N VAL A 42 -0.83 -0.11 19.24
CA VAL A 42 0.63 -0.10 19.41
C VAL A 42 1.12 1.29 19.79
N LEU A 43 0.53 2.35 19.20
CA LEU A 43 0.84 3.74 19.53
C LEU A 43 0.47 4.10 20.99
N ASP A 44 -0.71 3.67 21.44
CA ASP A 44 -1.21 3.96 22.79
C ASP A 44 -0.43 3.19 23.87
N ALA A 45 0.17 2.04 23.52
CA ALA A 45 0.93 1.22 24.45
C ALA A 45 2.28 1.83 24.84
N ILE A 46 2.97 2.48 23.88
CA ILE A 46 4.27 3.12 24.10
C ILE A 46 4.37 4.37 23.22
N ALA A 47 4.63 5.53 23.84
CA ALA A 47 4.84 6.79 23.13
C ALA A 47 6.19 6.80 22.38
N ILE A 48 6.23 6.13 21.23
CA ILE A 48 7.39 6.09 20.31
C ILE A 48 7.11 7.07 19.17
N PRO A 49 7.81 8.21 19.09
CA PRO A 49 7.53 9.24 18.09
C PRO A 49 7.62 8.74 16.65
N GLU A 50 8.63 7.93 16.32
CA GLU A 50 8.84 7.41 14.96
C GLU A 50 7.71 6.46 14.54
N MET A 51 7.23 5.64 15.48
CA MET A 51 6.07 4.77 15.25
C MET A 51 4.78 5.58 15.12
N ALA A 52 4.63 6.64 15.92
CA ALA A 52 3.48 7.56 15.84
C ALA A 52 3.35 8.17 14.45
N GLU A 53 4.45 8.69 13.90
CA GLU A 53 4.47 9.28 12.57
C GLU A 53 4.06 8.25 11.49
N LEU A 54 4.61 7.03 11.54
CA LEU A 54 4.24 5.97 10.58
C LEU A 54 2.75 5.57 10.72
N VAL A 55 2.23 5.49 11.94
CA VAL A 55 0.81 5.20 12.20
C VAL A 55 -0.07 6.30 11.62
N GLU A 56 0.24 7.58 11.85
CA GLU A 56 -0.50 8.71 11.30
C GLU A 56 -0.51 8.68 9.76
N LEU A 57 0.65 8.45 9.15
CA LEU A 57 0.77 8.31 7.71
C LEU A 57 -0.10 7.14 7.21
N ALA A 58 -0.02 5.95 7.81
CA ALA A 58 -0.77 4.78 7.37
C ALA A 58 -2.30 4.95 7.48
N HIS A 59 -2.79 5.73 8.45
CA HIS A 59 -4.22 5.94 8.67
C HIS A 59 -4.83 7.03 7.78
N ASN A 60 -4.03 7.93 7.23
CA ASN A 60 -4.50 8.93 6.28
C ASN A 60 -4.38 8.41 4.84
N ARG A 61 -5.52 8.04 4.24
CA ARG A 61 -5.60 7.46 2.88
C ARG A 61 -4.95 8.28 1.76
N GLN A 62 -4.75 9.58 1.97
CA GLN A 62 -4.13 10.46 0.97
C GLN A 62 -2.60 10.43 1.03
N THR A 63 -2.00 9.80 2.04
CA THR A 63 -0.55 9.72 2.15
C THR A 63 0.03 8.64 1.24
N TRP A 64 1.31 8.80 0.92
CA TRP A 64 2.06 7.80 0.18
C TRP A 64 2.06 6.43 0.88
N LEU A 65 2.12 6.41 2.21
CA LEU A 65 2.21 5.17 2.98
C LEU A 65 0.90 4.37 2.93
N ALA A 66 -0.24 5.06 3.12
CA ALA A 66 -1.53 4.42 3.00
C ALA A 66 -1.78 3.89 1.57
N GLN A 67 -1.35 4.64 0.56
CA GLN A 67 -1.45 4.21 -0.85
C GLN A 67 -0.53 3.03 -1.16
N LEU A 68 0.70 3.01 -0.63
CA LEU A 68 1.62 1.88 -0.76
C LEU A 68 1.02 0.60 -0.16
N LEU A 69 0.49 0.68 1.07
CA LEU A 69 -0.17 -0.46 1.73
C LEU A 69 -1.39 -0.93 0.94
N GLY A 70 -2.19 0.00 0.42
CA GLY A 70 -3.34 -0.31 -0.44
C GLY A 70 -2.93 -1.02 -1.73
N ALA A 71 -1.95 -0.48 -2.45
CA ALA A 71 -1.43 -1.04 -3.69
C ALA A 71 -0.81 -2.42 -3.49
N TYR A 72 -0.04 -2.61 -2.41
CA TYR A 72 0.52 -3.92 -2.04
C TYR A 72 -0.58 -4.94 -1.75
N ASN A 73 -1.58 -4.58 -0.94
CA ASN A 73 -2.69 -5.49 -0.62
C ASN A 73 -3.54 -5.83 -1.85
N ALA A 74 -3.69 -4.90 -2.80
CA ALA A 74 -4.41 -5.11 -4.04
C ALA A 74 -3.77 -6.19 -4.95
N LEU A 75 -2.45 -6.45 -4.81
CA LEU A 75 -1.77 -7.53 -5.55
C LEU A 75 -2.31 -8.92 -5.22
N TYR A 76 -2.95 -9.08 -4.06
CA TYR A 76 -3.54 -10.34 -3.61
C TYR A 76 -5.04 -10.44 -3.87
N GLU A 77 -5.68 -9.38 -4.37
CA GLU A 77 -7.09 -9.45 -4.73
C GLU A 77 -7.29 -10.26 -6.02
N PRO A 78 -8.34 -11.09 -6.10
CA PRO A 78 -8.67 -11.77 -7.34
C PRO A 78 -9.01 -10.76 -8.44
N PRO A 79 -8.68 -11.01 -9.72
CA PRO A 79 -9.06 -10.15 -10.83
C PRO A 79 -10.57 -9.93 -10.84
N ARG A 80 -11.02 -8.69 -10.65
CA ARG A 80 -12.43 -8.33 -10.74
C ARG A 80 -12.73 -7.82 -12.14
N ALA A 81 -13.74 -8.40 -12.79
CA ALA A 81 -14.23 -7.85 -14.04
C ALA A 81 -14.68 -6.39 -13.82
N PRO A 82 -14.35 -5.45 -14.72
CA PRO A 82 -14.76 -4.07 -14.58
C PRO A 82 -16.29 -4.00 -14.47
N LYS A 83 -16.78 -3.30 -13.44
CA LYS A 83 -18.22 -3.08 -13.25
C LYS A 83 -18.71 -2.23 -14.42
N LYS A 84 -19.27 -2.86 -15.45
CA LYS A 84 -20.05 -2.15 -16.46
C LYS A 84 -21.25 -1.52 -15.74
N LEU A 85 -21.30 -0.20 -15.69
CA LEU A 85 -22.53 0.52 -15.37
C LEU A 85 -23.63 -0.06 -16.26
N LYS A 86 -24.81 -0.34 -15.70
CA LYS A 86 -25.97 -0.79 -16.50
C LYS A 86 -26.23 0.30 -17.53
N GLY A 87 -25.84 0.06 -18.78
CA GLY A 87 -26.02 0.98 -19.88
C GLY A 87 -27.50 1.19 -20.16
N ASP A 88 -27.81 2.35 -20.73
CA ASP A 88 -29.13 2.68 -21.26
C ASP A 88 -29.59 1.57 -22.23
N VAL A 89 -30.77 1.01 -22.00
CA VAL A 89 -31.38 -0.08 -22.78
C VAL A 89 -31.64 0.27 -24.24
N THR A 90 -31.54 1.56 -24.61
CA THR A 90 -31.65 2.03 -26.00
C THR A 90 -30.33 1.96 -26.78
N GLN A 91 -29.20 1.68 -26.12
CA GLN A 91 -27.91 1.57 -26.79
C GLN A 91 -27.70 0.18 -27.43
N PRO A 92 -27.02 0.10 -28.59
CA PRO A 92 -26.74 -1.17 -29.25
C PRO A 92 -25.96 -2.12 -28.34
N MET A 93 -26.47 -3.34 -28.18
CA MET A 93 -26.00 -4.33 -27.18
C MET A 93 -24.64 -4.97 -27.53
N ILE A 94 -24.16 -4.80 -28.76
CA ILE A 94 -22.87 -5.36 -29.21
C ILE A 94 -21.81 -4.28 -29.07
N LEU A 95 -21.01 -4.36 -28.00
CA LEU A 95 -19.78 -3.59 -27.85
C LEU A 95 -18.59 -4.45 -28.29
N ALA A 96 -17.82 -3.96 -29.25
CA ALA A 96 -16.48 -4.47 -29.51
C ALA A 96 -15.60 -4.09 -28.31
N VAL A 97 -15.29 -5.07 -27.46
CA VAL A 97 -14.34 -4.90 -26.34
C VAL A 97 -13.00 -5.41 -26.83
N ASN A 98 -12.00 -4.52 -26.85
CA ASN A 98 -10.62 -4.94 -27.08
C ASN A 98 -10.10 -5.60 -25.78
N LEU A 99 -9.79 -6.89 -25.85
CA LEU A 99 -9.24 -7.67 -24.73
C LEU A 99 -7.73 -7.42 -24.54
N ASP A 100 -7.06 -6.86 -25.56
CA ASP A 100 -5.65 -6.49 -25.55
C ASP A 100 -5.43 -5.03 -25.12
N ALA A 101 -6.50 -4.32 -24.74
CA ALA A 101 -6.36 -2.99 -24.16
C ALA A 101 -5.69 -3.14 -22.78
N GLU A 102 -4.42 -2.72 -22.68
CA GLU A 102 -3.75 -2.57 -21.40
C GLU A 102 -4.62 -1.69 -20.50
N THR A 103 -5.12 -2.27 -19.41
CA THR A 103 -5.76 -1.48 -18.35
C THR A 103 -4.72 -0.46 -17.90
N GLU A 104 -4.97 0.83 -18.15
CA GLU A 104 -4.15 1.92 -17.62
C GLU A 104 -3.97 1.66 -16.13
N SER A 105 -2.76 1.25 -15.75
CA SER A 105 -2.47 1.06 -14.34
C SER A 105 -2.20 2.43 -13.77
N ASP A 106 -3.05 2.88 -12.85
CA ASP A 106 -2.97 4.20 -12.25
C ASP A 106 -1.60 4.49 -11.62
N LEU A 107 -0.87 3.45 -11.20
CA LEU A 107 0.42 3.59 -10.52
C LEU A 107 1.61 3.69 -11.49
N THR A 108 2.22 4.86 -11.53
CA THR A 108 3.36 5.20 -12.38
C THR A 108 4.71 4.85 -11.75
N ARG A 109 5.76 4.81 -12.56
CA ARG A 109 7.14 4.60 -12.08
C ARG A 109 7.61 5.77 -11.23
N GLU A 110 7.24 6.99 -11.62
CA GLU A 110 7.59 8.24 -10.94
C GLU A 110 7.00 8.27 -9.53
N GLU A 111 5.76 7.80 -9.35
CA GLU A 111 5.14 7.66 -8.03
C GLU A 111 5.86 6.63 -7.16
N LEU A 112 6.18 5.45 -7.70
CA LEU A 112 6.94 4.44 -6.97
C LEU A 112 8.31 4.96 -6.53
N GLU A 113 8.99 5.71 -7.39
CA GLU A 113 10.27 6.33 -7.05
C GLU A 113 10.09 7.41 -5.98
N SER A 114 9.03 8.23 -6.05
CA SER A 114 8.70 9.20 -4.99
C SER A 114 8.49 8.52 -3.65
N TRP A 115 7.73 7.42 -3.61
CA TRP A 115 7.52 6.65 -2.38
C TRP A 115 8.82 6.07 -1.83
N ARG A 116 9.70 5.58 -2.72
CA ARG A 116 11.05 5.12 -2.33
C ARG A 116 11.87 6.22 -1.67
N GLN A 117 11.80 7.45 -2.17
CA GLN A 117 12.52 8.58 -1.59
C GLN A 117 11.95 8.98 -0.21
N HIS A 118 10.63 8.98 -0.05
CA HIS A 118 10.02 9.21 1.27
C HIS A 118 10.45 8.15 2.28
N LEU A 119 10.40 6.87 1.91
CA LEU A 119 10.83 5.79 2.79
C LEU A 119 12.31 5.88 3.15
N LYS A 120 13.17 6.24 2.18
CA LYS A 120 14.59 6.47 2.42
C LYS A 120 14.84 7.66 3.38
N GLY A 121 13.96 8.66 3.39
CA GLY A 121 14.05 9.79 4.31
C GLY A 121 13.72 9.43 5.77
N LEU A 122 13.09 8.27 6.00
CA LEU A 122 12.69 7.78 7.33
C LEU A 122 13.70 6.80 7.94
N ALA A 123 14.66 6.30 7.15
CA ALA A 123 15.66 5.31 7.53
C ALA A 123 17.05 5.93 7.72
#